data_AF-A0A9D7NTT7-F1
#
_entry.id   AF-A0A9D7NTT7-F1
#
_cell.length_a   1.000
_cell.length_b   1.000
_cell.length_c   1.000
_cell.angle_alpha   90.00
_cell.angle_beta   90.00
_cell.angle_gamma   90.00
#
_symmetry.space_group_name_H-M   'P 1'
#
loop_
_entity.id
_entity.type
_entity.pdbx_description
1 polymer ?
#
loop_
_entity_poly.entity_id
_entity_poly.type
_entity_poly.pdbx_seq_one_letter_code
_entity_poly.pdbx_strand_id
1 'polypeptide(L)'
;MTNSTKSPAAVPGTNPKDLLGIKKPPLSLVPPVALIHCSMAMKNGMEKYGAYNFRETAVQALIYADAAQRHILSWIDGEEFAADSGVHHLGHAMACAAILLDAQSTGMLADNRPPKGRAAQLIAELTIK
;
A
#
# COMPACT_ATOMS: atom_id res chain seq x y z
N MET A 1 -27.62 -42.02 -20.01
CA MET A 1 -27.03 -42.18 -18.66
C MET A 1 -26.55 -40.81 -18.22
N THR A 2 -27.27 -40.15 -17.32
CA THR A 2 -27.01 -38.78 -16.87
C THR A 2 -25.98 -38.81 -15.75
N ASN A 3 -24.80 -38.22 -15.99
CA ASN A 3 -23.75 -38.16 -14.99
C ASN A 3 -24.08 -37.01 -14.01
N SER A 4 -24.69 -37.37 -12.88
CA SER A 4 -24.97 -36.45 -11.78
C SER A 4 -23.66 -36.08 -11.10
N THR A 5 -23.17 -34.87 -11.32
CA THR A 5 -22.06 -34.28 -10.58
C THR A 5 -22.53 -34.04 -9.14
N LYS A 6 -22.23 -34.99 -8.23
CA LYS A 6 -22.36 -34.76 -6.78
C LYS A 6 -21.53 -33.54 -6.40
N SER A 7 -22.17 -32.50 -5.88
CA SER A 7 -21.49 -31.46 -5.12
C SER A 7 -20.69 -32.11 -3.98
N PRO A 8 -19.44 -31.70 -3.72
CA PRO A 8 -18.68 -32.24 -2.60
C PRO A 8 -19.42 -31.93 -1.30
N ALA A 9 -19.62 -32.95 -0.47
CA ALA A 9 -20.24 -32.83 0.83
C ALA A 9 -19.45 -31.85 1.71
N ALA A 10 -20.15 -30.96 2.41
CA ALA A 10 -19.55 -30.04 3.36
C ALA A 10 -18.78 -30.83 4.45
N VAL A 11 -17.51 -30.49 4.65
CA VAL A 11 -16.67 -31.10 5.69
C VAL A 11 -17.29 -30.79 7.07
N PRO A 12 -17.75 -31.80 7.84
CA PRO A 12 -18.32 -31.57 9.16
C PRO A 12 -17.29 -30.90 10.07
N GLY A 13 -17.67 -29.78 10.70
CA GLY A 13 -16.80 -29.03 11.63
C GLY A 13 -16.17 -27.76 11.08
N THR A 14 -16.47 -27.35 9.84
CA THR A 14 -15.97 -26.07 9.31
C THR A 14 -16.77 -24.90 9.89
N ASN A 15 -16.13 -23.97 10.59
CA ASN A 15 -16.80 -22.79 11.12
C ASN A 15 -17.27 -21.91 9.94
N PRO A 16 -18.55 -21.50 9.88
CA PRO A 16 -19.05 -20.63 8.80
C PRO A 16 -18.25 -19.32 8.65
N LYS A 17 -17.62 -18.84 9.73
CA LYS A 17 -16.73 -17.67 9.71
C LYS A 17 -15.45 -17.92 8.91
N ASP A 18 -14.92 -19.15 8.89
CA ASP A 18 -13.70 -19.48 8.16
C ASP A 18 -13.94 -19.41 6.65
N LEU A 19 -15.07 -19.98 6.19
CA LEU A 19 -15.47 -19.96 4.78
C LEU A 19 -15.75 -18.55 4.26
N LEU A 20 -16.32 -17.68 5.11
CA LEU A 20 -16.54 -16.27 4.79
C LEU A 20 -15.24 -15.46 4.92
N GLY A 21 -14.34 -15.84 5.83
CA GLY A 21 -13.06 -15.19 6.08
C GLY A 21 -12.10 -15.32 4.90
N ILE A 22 -12.02 -16.51 4.29
CA ILE A 22 -11.14 -16.78 3.13
C ILE A 22 -11.46 -15.88 1.92
N LYS A 23 -12.69 -15.36 1.82
CA LYS A 23 -13.11 -14.45 0.75
C LYS A 23 -12.68 -13.00 0.97
N LYS A 24 -12.14 -12.66 2.15
CA LYS A 24 -11.71 -11.30 2.50
C LYS A 24 -10.22 -11.12 2.26
N PRO A 25 -9.74 -9.87 2.06
CA PRO A 25 -8.31 -9.61 1.96
C PRO A 25 -7.54 -10.16 3.16
N PRO A 26 -6.44 -10.91 2.94
CA PRO A 26 -5.70 -11.57 4.02
C PRO A 26 -4.69 -10.61 4.67
N LEU A 27 -5.19 -9.64 5.45
CA LEU A 27 -4.36 -8.57 6.04
C LEU A 27 -3.20 -9.08 6.90
N SER A 28 -3.31 -10.29 7.46
CA SER A 28 -2.24 -10.96 8.21
C SER A 28 -1.00 -11.29 7.37
N LEU A 29 -1.07 -11.19 6.03
CA LEU A 29 0.09 -11.37 5.16
C LEU A 29 1.00 -10.14 5.12
N VAL A 30 0.56 -8.99 5.62
CA VAL A 30 1.44 -7.83 5.77
C VAL A 30 2.32 -8.04 7.01
N PRO A 31 3.66 -8.04 6.88
CA PRO A 31 4.54 -8.18 8.03
C PRO A 31 4.23 -7.11 9.10
N PRO A 32 4.05 -7.48 10.38
CA PRO A 32 3.75 -6.52 11.43
C PRO A 32 4.78 -5.39 11.56
N VAL A 33 6.06 -5.66 11.29
CA VAL A 33 7.14 -4.65 11.26
C VAL A 33 6.87 -3.54 10.25
N ALA A 34 6.31 -3.88 9.09
CA ALA A 34 5.95 -2.92 8.05
C ALA A 34 4.78 -2.03 8.51
N LEU A 35 3.78 -2.64 9.17
CA LEU A 35 2.66 -1.89 9.76
C LEU A 35 3.14 -0.91 10.84
N ILE A 36 4.05 -1.34 11.71
CA ILE A 36 4.61 -0.50 12.78
C ILE A 36 5.35 0.70 12.18
N HIS A 37 6.28 0.51 11.24
CA HIS A 37 7.03 1.62 10.66
C HIS A 37 6.15 2.57 9.84
N CYS A 38 5.20 2.04 9.07
CA CYS A 38 4.20 2.87 8.39
C CYS A 38 3.38 3.67 9.41
N SER A 39 2.94 3.06 10.52
CA SER A 39 2.17 3.75 11.56
C SER A 39 2.95 4.90 12.21
N MET A 40 4.26 4.75 12.38
CA MET A 40 5.12 5.80 12.96
C MET A 40 5.27 7.00 12.02
N ALA A 41 5.37 6.75 10.71
CA ALA A 41 5.35 7.82 9.70
C ALA A 41 3.98 8.52 9.63
N MET A 42 2.89 7.75 9.67
CA MET A 42 1.52 8.31 9.74
C MET A 42 1.30 9.12 11.02
N LYS A 43 1.85 8.68 12.16
CA LYS A 43 1.85 9.43 13.41
C LYS A 43 2.61 10.76 13.27
N ASN A 44 3.78 10.78 12.64
CA ASN A 44 4.50 12.02 12.37
C ASN A 44 3.67 13.00 11.52
N GLY A 45 2.99 12.48 10.48
CA GLY A 45 2.08 13.28 9.66
C GLY A 45 0.89 13.81 10.47
N MET A 46 0.28 12.98 11.31
CA MET A 46 -0.80 13.38 12.22
C MET A 46 -0.38 14.52 13.14
N GLU A 47 0.80 14.44 13.76
CA GLU A 47 1.30 15.47 14.67
C GLU A 47 1.54 16.81 13.97
N LYS A 48 1.89 16.79 12.68
CA LYS A 48 2.16 17.99 11.87
C LYS A 48 0.91 18.58 11.23
N TYR A 49 -0.01 17.74 10.75
CA TYR A 49 -1.08 18.16 9.83
C TYR A 49 -2.48 17.68 10.23
N GLY A 50 -2.60 16.96 11.35
CA GLY A 50 -3.84 16.32 11.78
C GLY A 50 -4.04 14.93 11.18
N ALA A 51 -4.77 14.08 11.90
CA ALA A 51 -5.10 12.74 11.41
C ALA A 51 -6.02 12.82 10.18
N TYR A 52 -5.76 11.99 9.16
CA TYR A 52 -6.62 11.86 7.97
C TYR A 52 -6.87 13.15 7.17
N ASN A 53 -6.04 14.18 7.33
CA ASN A 53 -6.17 15.44 6.59
C ASN A 53 -6.18 15.24 5.05
N PHE A 54 -5.53 14.19 4.56
CA PHE A 54 -5.50 13.77 3.15
C PHE A 54 -6.85 13.29 2.60
N ARG A 55 -7.88 13.13 3.45
CA ARG A 55 -9.28 12.89 3.04
C ARG A 55 -10.12 14.17 2.93
N GLU A 56 -9.58 15.29 3.38
CA GLU A 56 -10.26 16.60 3.37
C GLU A 56 -9.56 17.58 2.43
N THR A 57 -8.27 17.37 2.17
CA THR A 57 -7.44 18.21 1.31
C THR A 57 -6.91 17.42 0.12
N ALA A 58 -6.85 18.07 -1.05
CA ALA A 58 -6.36 17.45 -2.27
C ALA A 58 -4.90 16.98 -2.16
N VAL A 59 -4.66 15.72 -2.53
CA VAL A 59 -3.34 15.07 -2.53
C VAL A 59 -2.77 15.12 -3.94
N GLN A 60 -1.70 15.88 -4.15
CA GLN A 60 -1.01 15.95 -5.44
C GLN A 60 -0.20 14.68 -5.68
N ALA A 61 -0.57 13.89 -6.69
CA ALA A 61 0.00 12.56 -6.92
C ALA A 61 1.54 12.57 -7.02
N LEU A 62 2.11 13.47 -7.83
CA LEU A 62 3.56 13.55 -8.03
C LEU A 62 4.33 14.01 -6.79
N ILE A 63 3.76 14.88 -5.93
CA ILE A 63 4.45 15.32 -4.70
C ILE A 63 4.71 14.15 -3.77
N TYR A 64 3.70 13.29 -3.58
CA TYR A 64 3.81 12.12 -2.71
C TYR A 64 4.63 11.00 -3.36
N ALA A 65 4.57 10.85 -4.69
CA ALA A 65 5.44 9.92 -5.42
C ALA A 65 6.92 10.30 -5.28
N ASP A 66 7.25 11.58 -5.47
CA ASP A 66 8.61 12.10 -5.32
C ASP A 66 9.10 11.99 -3.86
N ALA A 67 8.21 12.23 -2.89
CA ALA A 67 8.53 12.04 -1.47
C ALA A 67 8.86 10.59 -1.16
N ALA A 68 8.04 9.64 -1.60
CA ALA A 68 8.31 8.21 -1.46
C ALA A 68 9.65 7.83 -2.10
N GLN A 69 9.92 8.31 -3.31
CA GLN A 69 11.16 8.04 -4.03
C GLN A 69 12.38 8.59 -3.28
N ARG A 70 12.33 9.81 -2.72
CA ARG A 70 13.45 10.34 -1.91
C ARG A 70 13.73 9.46 -0.69
N HIS A 71 12.71 8.99 0.02
CA HIS A 71 12.94 8.08 1.14
C HIS A 71 13.52 6.73 0.70
N ILE A 72 13.04 6.17 -0.42
CA ILE A 72 13.60 4.94 -0.98
C ILE A 72 15.07 5.13 -1.37
N LEU A 73 15.40 6.25 -2.02
CA LEU A 73 16.77 6.54 -2.46
C LEU A 73 17.71 6.74 -1.27
N SER A 74 17.32 7.49 -0.23
CA SER A 74 18.13 7.61 0.99
C SER A 74 18.39 6.26 1.65
N TRP A 75 17.37 5.39 1.70
CA TRP A 75 17.53 4.04 2.24
C TRP A 75 18.49 3.18 1.42
N ILE A 76 18.38 3.23 0.08
CA ILE A 76 19.33 2.56 -0.82
C ILE A 76 20.76 3.07 -0.60
N ASP A 77 20.93 4.36 -0.28
CA ASP A 77 22.23 4.99 -0.04
C ASP A 77 22.75 4.78 1.40
N GLY A 78 22.07 3.95 2.20
CA GLY A 78 22.53 3.49 3.51
C GLY A 78 21.96 4.25 4.72
N GLU A 79 20.99 5.16 4.52
CA GLU A 79 20.31 5.84 5.63
C GLU A 79 19.09 5.05 6.13
N GLU A 80 19.04 4.74 7.43
CA GLU A 80 17.89 4.04 8.02
C GLU A 80 16.76 5.01 8.43
N PHE A 81 17.11 6.17 8.99
CA PHE A 81 16.16 7.11 9.60
C PHE A 81 16.24 8.51 8.98
N ALA A 82 15.08 9.09 8.67
CA ALA A 82 14.99 10.44 8.16
C ALA A 82 15.39 11.47 9.23
N ALA A 83 16.31 12.37 8.89
CA ALA A 83 16.89 13.34 9.84
C ALA A 83 15.88 14.33 10.44
N ASP A 84 14.80 14.65 9.72
CA ASP A 84 13.79 15.63 10.13
C ASP A 84 12.75 15.07 11.12
N SER A 85 12.54 13.74 11.12
CA SER A 85 11.49 13.11 11.91
C SER A 85 11.99 11.99 12.82
N GLY A 86 13.19 11.46 12.61
CA GLY A 86 13.72 10.27 13.30
C GLY A 86 12.95 8.98 12.98
N VAL A 87 12.12 8.97 11.92
CA VAL A 87 11.32 7.80 11.51
C VAL A 87 12.03 7.10 10.36
N HIS A 88 11.91 5.78 10.31
CA HIS A 88 12.54 4.96 9.28
C HIS A 88 12.08 5.35 7.87
N HIS A 89 13.02 5.51 6.93
CA HIS A 89 12.75 5.86 5.54
C HIS A 89 11.71 4.96 4.87
N LEU A 90 11.79 3.63 5.05
CA LEU A 90 10.81 2.71 4.47
C LEU A 90 9.40 2.91 5.06
N GLY A 91 9.30 3.31 6.33
CA GLY A 91 8.02 3.69 6.95
C GLY A 91 7.40 4.91 6.27
N HIS A 92 8.19 5.94 5.97
CA HIS A 92 7.74 7.12 5.22
C HIS A 92 7.33 6.77 3.80
N ALA A 93 8.12 5.97 3.08
CA ALA A 93 7.78 5.54 1.73
C ALA A 93 6.44 4.76 1.69
N MET A 94 6.22 3.88 2.68
CA MET A 94 4.94 3.18 2.84
C MET A 94 3.79 4.15 3.14
N ALA A 95 3.98 5.12 4.02
CA ALA A 95 2.96 6.11 4.36
C ALA A 95 2.57 6.97 3.14
N CYS A 96 3.53 7.39 2.32
CA CYS A 96 3.25 8.10 1.07
C CYS A 96 2.38 7.25 0.12
N ALA A 97 2.72 5.97 -0.08
CA ALA A 97 1.93 5.07 -0.92
C ALA A 97 0.52 4.83 -0.34
N ALA A 98 0.41 4.67 0.99
CA ALA A 98 -0.87 4.51 1.67
C ALA A 98 -1.78 5.73 1.50
N ILE A 99 -1.23 6.95 1.63
CA ILE A 99 -1.97 8.20 1.42
C ILE A 99 -2.43 8.33 -0.04
N LEU A 100 -1.58 7.98 -1.01
CA LEU A 100 -1.96 7.98 -2.43
C LEU A 100 -3.13 7.03 -2.72
N LEU A 101 -3.08 5.81 -2.19
CA LEU A 101 -4.17 4.83 -2.34
C LEU A 101 -5.46 5.33 -1.67
N ASP A 102 -5.34 5.90 -0.47
CA ASP A 102 -6.49 6.43 0.28
C ASP A 102 -7.15 7.61 -0.45
N ALA A 103 -6.35 8.59 -0.87
CA ALA A 103 -6.81 9.75 -1.64
C ALA A 103 -7.45 9.32 -2.97
N GLN A 104 -6.90 8.32 -3.64
CA GLN A 104 -7.50 7.78 -4.86
C GLN A 104 -8.86 7.14 -4.58
N SER A 105 -8.98 6.38 -3.47
CA SER A 105 -10.23 5.72 -3.08
C SER A 105 -11.33 6.68 -2.61
N THR A 106 -10.93 7.85 -2.09
CA THR A 106 -11.84 8.85 -1.52
C THR A 106 -12.13 10.02 -2.46
N GLY A 107 -11.53 10.05 -3.65
CA GLY A 107 -11.71 11.13 -4.62
C GLY A 107 -10.88 12.39 -4.32
N MET A 108 -9.96 12.32 -3.37
CA MET A 108 -9.09 13.42 -2.96
C MET A 108 -7.76 13.46 -3.72
N LEU A 109 -7.49 12.48 -4.59
CA LEU A 109 -6.30 12.49 -5.42
C LEU A 109 -6.42 13.55 -6.53
N ALA A 110 -5.61 14.60 -6.44
CA ALA A 110 -5.30 15.45 -7.58
C ALA A 110 -4.28 14.71 -8.46
N ASP A 111 -4.82 13.99 -9.44
CA ASP A 111 -4.02 13.15 -10.34
C ASP A 111 -3.30 14.00 -11.40
N ASN A 112 -2.14 14.54 -11.03
CA ASN A 112 -1.26 15.32 -11.89
C ASN A 112 -0.16 14.48 -12.57
N ARG A 113 -0.34 13.16 -12.69
CA ARG A 113 0.60 12.27 -13.38
C ARG A 113 0.61 12.54 -14.89
N PRO A 114 1.72 12.27 -15.59
CA PRO A 114 1.74 12.38 -17.05
C PRO A 114 0.81 11.33 -17.69
N PRO A 115 0.40 11.54 -18.96
CA PRO A 115 -0.27 10.51 -19.74
C PRO A 115 0.51 9.19 -19.74
N LYS A 116 -0.20 8.07 -19.92
CA LYS A 116 0.37 6.73 -19.85
C LYS A 116 1.61 6.58 -20.74
N GLY A 117 2.76 6.30 -20.10
CA GLY A 117 4.04 6.02 -20.76
C GLY A 117 4.30 4.52 -20.99
N ARG A 118 5.51 4.20 -21.48
CA ARG A 118 5.95 2.83 -21.83
C ARG A 118 6.76 2.10 -20.75
N ALA A 119 6.92 2.68 -19.56
CA ALA A 119 7.83 2.15 -18.53
C ALA A 119 7.58 0.66 -18.20
N ALA A 120 6.33 0.28 -17.90
CA ALA A 120 6.00 -1.11 -17.57
C ALA A 120 6.28 -2.09 -18.72
N GLN A 121 6.07 -1.64 -19.97
CA GLN A 121 6.37 -2.44 -21.16
C GLN A 121 7.88 -2.66 -21.28
N LEU A 122 8.69 -1.60 -21.16
CA LEU A 122 10.14 -1.68 -21.26
C LEU A 122 10.76 -2.56 -20.18
N ILE A 123 10.26 -2.49 -18.94
CA ILE A 123 10.71 -3.37 -17.84
C ILE A 123 10.49 -4.83 -18.22
N ALA A 124 9.30 -5.17 -18.76
CA ALA A 124 9.00 -6.53 -19.19
C ALA A 124 9.87 -7.01 -20.36
N GLU A 125 10.13 -6.12 -21.34
CA GLU A 125 10.98 -6.42 -22.50
C GLU A 125 12.46 -6.64 -22.13
N LEU A 126 12.97 -5.93 -21.12
CA LEU A 126 14.38 -5.97 -20.70
C LEU A 126 14.67 -6.93 -19.54
N THR A 127 13.65 -7.55 -18.95
CA THR A 127 13.84 -8.54 -17.87
C THR A 127 14.37 -9.86 -18.44
N ILE A 128 15.57 -10.26 -18.01
CA ILE A 128 16.15 -11.57 -18.31
C ILE A 128 15.37 -12.63 -17.54
N LYS A 129 14.92 -13.68 -18.24
CA LYS A 129 14.17 -14.81 -17.69
C LYS A 129 15.06 -16.00 -17.41
#